data_AF-A0A7N2MUD6-F1
#
_entry.id   AF-A0A7N2MUD6-F1
#
_cell.length_a   1.000
_cell.length_b   1.000
_cell.length_c   1.000
_cell.angle_alpha   90.00
_cell.angle_beta   90.00
_cell.angle_gamma   90.00
#
_symmetry.space_group_name_H-M   'P 1'
#
loop_
_entity.id
_entity.type
_entity.pdbx_description
1 polymer ?
#
loop_
_entity_poly.entity_id
_entity_poly.type
_entity_poly.pdbx_seq_one_letter_code
_entity_poly.pdbx_strand_id
1 'polypeptide(L)'
;MRAHGHIAVYFEDVGGKMLDAVLLNMRAYGCIAVCGMISQYNDMPEGVHNLMHLIYKRVHIKGFVVFDYYHLYLKFLYLVLPHIAEGKIVFLEEIAEGLQSSPAALVELFSGLNVGKQVLVFMKN
;
A
#
# COMPACT_ATOMS: atom_id res chain seq x y z
N MET A 1 21.80 -25.62 -5.85
CA MET A 1 21.31 -24.31 -6.33
C MET A 1 20.77 -23.55 -5.11
N ARG A 2 21.31 -22.37 -4.78
CA ARG A 2 20.75 -21.52 -3.71
C ARG A 2 19.52 -20.82 -4.28
N ALA A 3 18.33 -21.12 -3.78
CA ALA A 3 17.12 -20.39 -4.17
C ALA A 3 17.27 -18.92 -3.74
N HIS A 4 17.16 -18.00 -4.70
CA HIS A 4 17.16 -16.57 -4.42
C HIS A 4 15.87 -16.18 -3.67
N GLY A 5 16.06 -15.60 -2.48
CA GLY A 5 15.18 -14.75 -1.65
C GLY A 5 13.66 -14.98 -1.67
N HIS A 6 13.14 -15.80 -0.76
CA HIS A 6 11.71 -15.78 -0.40
C HIS A 6 11.31 -14.49 0.33
N ILE A 7 10.04 -14.06 0.18
CA ILE A 7 9.53 -12.79 0.73
C ILE A 7 9.40 -12.88 2.26
N ALA A 8 10.17 -12.07 2.99
CA ALA A 8 10.11 -12.01 4.45
C ALA A 8 8.97 -11.12 4.96
N VAL A 9 8.74 -10.00 4.30
CA VAL A 9 7.72 -9.00 4.64
C VAL A 9 7.01 -8.61 3.36
N TYR A 10 5.69 -8.57 3.40
CA TYR A 10 4.87 -8.01 2.33
C TYR A 10 3.93 -6.97 2.92
N PHE A 11 3.90 -5.79 2.32
CA PHE A 11 2.95 -4.73 2.65
C PHE A 11 1.85 -4.78 1.59
N GLU A 12 0.65 -5.12 2.02
CA GLU A 12 -0.48 -5.44 1.15
C GLU A 12 -1.42 -4.23 1.01
N ASP A 13 -1.50 -3.71 -0.20
CA ASP A 13 -2.38 -2.60 -0.62
C ASP A 13 -3.34 -3.00 -1.77
N VAL A 14 -3.12 -4.15 -2.41
CA VAL A 14 -3.70 -4.54 -3.70
C VAL A 14 -4.68 -5.70 -3.60
N GLY A 15 -4.32 -6.81 -2.94
CA GLY A 15 -5.14 -8.01 -2.83
C GLY A 15 -5.19 -8.86 -4.12
N GLY A 16 -6.22 -9.70 -4.23
CA GLY A 16 -6.52 -10.50 -5.43
C GLY A 16 -5.35 -11.40 -5.89
N LYS A 17 -5.14 -11.45 -7.21
CA LYS A 17 -4.08 -12.26 -7.85
C LYS A 17 -2.67 -11.95 -7.33
N MET A 18 -2.41 -10.71 -6.91
CA MET A 18 -1.11 -10.34 -6.35
C MET A 18 -0.89 -11.05 -5.00
N LEU A 19 -1.88 -11.00 -4.10
CA LEU A 19 -1.82 -11.71 -2.82
C LEU A 19 -1.63 -13.21 -3.02
N ASP A 20 -2.38 -13.79 -3.98
CA ASP A 20 -2.27 -15.22 -4.30
C ASP A 20 -0.85 -15.61 -4.74
N ALA A 21 -0.21 -14.79 -5.56
CA ALA A 21 1.18 -15.00 -5.98
C ALA A 21 2.17 -14.79 -4.81
N VAL A 22 1.94 -13.81 -3.95
CA VAL A 22 2.79 -13.55 -2.79
C VAL A 22 2.77 -14.72 -1.81
N LEU A 23 1.60 -15.30 -1.51
CA LEU A 23 1.47 -16.44 -0.60
C LEU A 23 2.36 -17.63 -1.03
N LEU A 24 2.43 -17.90 -2.34
CA LEU A 24 3.31 -18.91 -2.92
C LEU A 24 4.81 -18.60 -2.72
N ASN A 25 5.18 -17.33 -2.60
CA ASN A 25 6.56 -16.86 -2.56
C ASN A 25 7.04 -16.39 -1.16
N MET A 26 6.14 -16.34 -0.18
CA MET A 26 6.51 -16.03 1.21
C MET A 26 7.59 -16.97 1.76
N ARG A 27 8.45 -16.44 2.62
CA ARG A 27 9.38 -17.19 3.47
C ARG A 27 8.62 -17.82 4.63
N ALA A 28 9.15 -18.93 5.18
CA ALA A 28 8.68 -19.42 6.47
C ALA A 28 8.86 -18.34 7.56
N TYR A 29 7.84 -18.12 8.38
CA TYR A 29 7.73 -17.07 9.40
C TYR A 29 7.84 -15.65 8.85
N GLY A 30 7.45 -15.44 7.59
CA GLY A 30 7.27 -14.10 7.05
C GLY A 30 6.02 -13.42 7.60
N CYS A 31 5.87 -12.12 7.33
CA CYS A 31 4.68 -11.36 7.72
C CYS A 31 4.06 -10.60 6.53
N ILE A 32 2.74 -10.43 6.61
CA ILE A 32 1.93 -9.65 5.69
C ILE A 32 1.19 -8.60 6.52
N ALA A 33 1.50 -7.33 6.29
CA ALA A 33 0.76 -6.21 6.85
C ALA A 33 -0.32 -5.78 5.86
N VAL A 34 -1.60 -5.98 6.20
CA VAL A 34 -2.72 -5.70 5.31
C VAL A 34 -3.22 -4.28 5.56
N CYS A 35 -2.85 -3.37 4.68
CA CYS A 35 -3.25 -1.97 4.67
C CYS A 35 -4.52 -1.76 3.83
N GLY A 36 -4.61 -2.44 2.68
CA GLY A 36 -5.74 -2.35 1.77
C GLY A 36 -5.76 -3.44 0.72
N MET A 37 -6.82 -3.47 -0.10
CA MET A 37 -6.96 -4.39 -1.23
C MET A 37 -7.63 -3.69 -2.42
N ILE A 38 -6.96 -2.68 -2.99
CA ILE A 38 -7.56 -1.78 -3.99
C ILE A 38 -8.12 -2.50 -5.23
N SER A 39 -7.58 -3.68 -5.59
CA SER A 39 -8.11 -4.48 -6.70
C SER A 39 -9.52 -5.03 -6.47
N GLN A 40 -10.02 -4.96 -5.23
CA GLN A 40 -11.31 -5.53 -4.82
C GLN A 40 -12.41 -4.48 -4.65
N TYR A 41 -12.12 -3.19 -4.88
CA TYR A 41 -13.05 -2.10 -4.53
C TYR A 41 -14.15 -1.83 -5.56
N ASN A 42 -13.82 -1.90 -6.86
CA ASN A 42 -14.71 -1.44 -7.93
C ASN A 42 -15.43 -2.58 -8.66
N ASP A 43 -14.83 -3.76 -8.70
CA ASP A 43 -15.35 -4.94 -9.39
C ASP A 43 -15.85 -6.00 -8.40
N MET A 44 -16.45 -7.07 -8.92
CA MET A 44 -16.78 -8.24 -8.11
C MET A 44 -15.50 -8.83 -7.50
N PRO A 45 -15.42 -8.97 -6.16
CA PRO A 45 -14.21 -9.47 -5.51
C PRO A 45 -13.79 -10.85 -6.02
N GLU A 46 -12.50 -11.02 -6.26
CA GLU A 46 -11.88 -12.29 -6.62
C GLU A 46 -11.40 -13.01 -5.35
N GLY A 47 -11.56 -14.33 -5.29
CA GLY A 47 -11.09 -15.15 -4.17
C GLY A 47 -9.56 -15.26 -4.10
N VAL A 48 -9.03 -15.42 -2.88
CA VAL A 48 -7.63 -15.79 -2.62
C VAL A 48 -7.57 -17.30 -2.36
N HIS A 49 -6.83 -18.04 -3.19
CA HIS A 49 -6.86 -19.50 -3.23
C HIS A 49 -5.67 -20.16 -2.53
N ASN A 50 -4.57 -19.43 -2.30
CA ASN A 50 -3.33 -19.99 -1.75
C ASN A 50 -3.19 -19.84 -0.23
N LEU A 51 -4.29 -19.67 0.51
CA LEU A 51 -4.30 -19.47 1.97
C LEU A 51 -3.63 -20.62 2.75
N MET A 52 -3.59 -21.84 2.19
CA MET A 52 -2.87 -22.97 2.79
C MET A 52 -1.38 -22.67 3.05
N HIS A 53 -0.77 -21.76 2.29
CA HIS A 53 0.60 -21.34 2.52
C HIS A 53 0.79 -20.58 3.83
N LEU A 54 -0.25 -19.96 4.39
CA LEU A 54 -0.17 -19.37 5.74
C LEU A 54 0.19 -20.43 6.78
N ILE A 55 -0.40 -21.62 6.66
CA ILE A 55 -0.11 -22.78 7.53
C ILE A 55 1.27 -23.34 7.20
N TYR A 56 1.53 -23.66 5.92
CA TYR A 56 2.78 -24.30 5.49
C TYR A 56 4.03 -23.42 5.66
N LYS A 57 3.85 -22.13 5.86
CA LYS A 57 4.94 -21.21 6.10
C LYS A 57 4.84 -20.46 7.42
N ARG A 58 3.79 -20.68 8.23
CA ARG A 58 3.57 -19.94 9.49
C ARG A 58 3.64 -18.43 9.28
N VAL A 59 3.02 -17.95 8.21
CA VAL A 59 3.03 -16.53 7.88
C VAL A 59 2.10 -15.80 8.84
N HIS A 60 2.57 -14.71 9.43
CA HIS A 60 1.72 -13.82 10.21
C HIS A 60 1.04 -12.83 9.28
N ILE A 61 -0.28 -12.90 9.15
CA ILE A 61 -1.07 -11.93 8.39
C ILE A 61 -1.90 -11.09 9.34
N LYS A 62 -1.80 -9.76 9.24
CA LYS A 62 -2.51 -8.85 10.14
C LYS A 62 -2.96 -7.58 9.41
N GLY A 63 -4.27 -7.33 9.48
CA GLY A 63 -4.85 -6.04 9.10
C GLY A 63 -4.56 -4.96 10.14
N PHE A 64 -4.45 -3.73 9.69
CA PHE A 64 -4.36 -2.56 10.56
C PHE A 64 -5.07 -1.37 9.93
N VAL A 65 -5.50 -0.43 10.75
CA VAL A 65 -6.07 0.84 10.31
C VAL A 65 -5.30 1.98 10.95
N VAL A 66 -5.01 3.05 10.19
CA VAL A 66 -4.19 4.17 10.67
C VAL A 66 -4.79 4.84 11.92
N PHE A 67 -6.11 4.80 12.06
CA PHE A 67 -6.85 5.39 13.19
C PHE A 67 -6.41 4.86 14.55
N ASP A 68 -6.01 3.59 14.63
CA ASP A 68 -5.54 2.96 15.88
C ASP A 68 -4.18 3.50 16.34
N TYR A 69 -3.43 4.15 15.44
CA TYR A 69 -2.03 4.54 15.65
C TYR A 69 -1.81 6.05 15.73
N TYR A 70 -2.87 6.88 15.76
CA TYR A 70 -2.69 8.33 15.85
C TYR A 70 -1.97 8.80 17.13
N HIS A 71 -1.97 8.00 18.18
CA HIS A 71 -1.15 8.24 19.37
C HIS A 71 0.37 8.29 19.07
N LEU A 72 0.82 7.76 17.93
CA LEU A 72 2.21 7.81 17.44
C LEU A 72 2.48 8.97 16.47
N TYR A 73 1.47 9.76 16.10
CA TYR A 73 1.58 10.74 15.01
C TYR A 73 2.72 11.76 15.22
N LEU A 74 2.81 12.35 16.41
CA LEU A 74 3.89 13.30 16.71
C LEU A 74 5.27 12.63 16.63
N LYS A 75 5.40 11.40 17.13
CA LYS A 75 6.65 10.62 17.04
C LYS A 75 7.03 10.35 15.58
N PHE A 76 6.04 10.05 14.73
CA PHE A 76 6.24 9.88 13.30
C PHE A 76 6.75 11.17 12.64
N LEU A 77 6.14 12.33 12.94
CA LEU A 77 6.59 13.61 12.38
C LEU A 77 8.03 13.94 12.76
N TYR A 78 8.41 13.78 14.04
CA TYR A 78 9.78 14.01 14.48
C TYR A 78 10.79 13.08 13.81
N LEU A 79 10.37 11.87 13.44
CA LEU A 79 11.22 10.95 12.70
C LEU A 79 11.33 11.33 11.23
N VAL A 80 10.22 11.60 10.55
CA VAL A 80 10.17 11.68 9.09
C VAL A 80 10.54 13.05 8.54
N LEU A 81 10.15 14.15 9.21
CA LEU A 81 10.41 15.50 8.70
C LEU A 81 11.91 15.80 8.48
N PRO A 82 12.83 15.44 9.38
CA PRO A 82 14.26 15.63 9.12
C PRO A 82 14.75 14.82 7.90
N HIS A 83 14.24 13.59 7.72
CA HIS A 83 14.63 12.77 6.58
C HIS A 83 14.12 13.34 5.25
N ILE A 84 12.95 13.98 5.25
CA ILE A 84 12.47 14.73 4.08
C ILE A 84 13.36 15.95 3.82
N ALA A 85 13.67 16.74 4.86
CA ALA A 85 14.51 17.93 4.73
C ALA A 85 15.94 17.59 4.25
N GLU A 86 16.46 16.43 4.65
CA GLU A 86 17.76 15.90 4.23
C GLU A 86 17.74 15.16 2.87
N GLY A 87 16.57 15.03 2.24
CA GLY A 87 16.40 14.31 0.96
C GLY A 87 16.56 12.79 1.07
N LYS A 88 16.57 12.22 2.28
CA LYS A 88 16.61 10.76 2.54
C LYS A 88 15.26 10.10 2.27
N ILE A 89 14.17 10.85 2.40
CA ILE A 89 12.82 10.46 1.98
C ILE A 89 12.39 11.44 0.89
N VAL A 90 12.07 10.89 -0.28
CA VAL A 90 11.51 11.63 -1.41
C VAL A 90 10.02 11.30 -1.54
N PHE A 91 9.22 12.27 -1.94
CA PHE A 91 7.81 12.10 -2.22
C PHE A 91 7.50 12.67 -3.61
N LEU A 92 6.50 12.07 -4.26
CA LEU A 92 6.02 12.49 -5.56
C LEU A 92 4.52 12.70 -5.46
N GLU A 93 4.06 13.83 -5.98
CA GLU A 93 2.66 14.23 -6.01
C GLU A 93 2.22 14.44 -7.45
N GLU A 94 1.03 13.92 -7.77
CA GLU A 94 0.30 14.21 -8.99
C GLU A 94 -0.73 15.29 -8.65
N ILE A 95 -0.58 16.49 -9.21
CA ILE A 95 -1.36 17.66 -8.82
C ILE A 95 -2.46 17.93 -9.85
N ALA A 96 -3.71 17.80 -9.42
CA ALA A 96 -4.88 18.28 -10.15
C ALA A 96 -5.27 19.68 -9.67
N GLU A 97 -5.56 20.59 -10.60
CA GLU A 97 -5.87 21.99 -10.29
C GLU A 97 -7.35 22.32 -10.48
N GLY A 98 -7.93 22.95 -9.45
CA GLY A 98 -9.32 23.40 -9.39
C GLY A 98 -10.32 22.29 -9.11
N LEU A 99 -11.38 22.63 -8.37
CA LEU A 99 -12.39 21.69 -7.88
C LEU A 99 -13.04 20.86 -9.00
N GLN A 100 -13.22 21.47 -10.18
CA GLN A 100 -13.80 20.81 -11.36
C GLN A 100 -12.99 19.59 -11.82
N SER A 101 -11.70 19.53 -11.52
CA SER A 101 -10.80 18.42 -11.89
C SER A 101 -10.93 17.22 -10.96
N SER A 102 -11.64 17.36 -9.82
CA SER A 102 -11.76 16.31 -8.82
C SER A 102 -12.35 14.98 -9.31
N PRO A 103 -13.40 14.94 -10.17
CA PRO A 103 -13.94 13.66 -10.62
C PRO A 103 -12.96 12.91 -11.53
N ALA A 104 -12.29 13.62 -12.43
CA ALA A 104 -11.29 13.02 -13.33
C ALA A 104 -10.10 12.48 -12.54
N ALA A 105 -9.55 13.28 -11.61
CA ALA A 105 -8.44 12.87 -10.75
C ALA A 105 -8.78 11.63 -9.88
N LEU A 106 -10.04 11.51 -9.44
CA LEU A 106 -10.48 10.32 -8.70
C LEU A 106 -10.56 9.08 -9.58
N VAL A 107 -11.02 9.21 -10.82
CA VAL A 107 -11.04 8.10 -11.79
C VAL A 107 -9.62 7.66 -12.15
N GLU A 108 -8.71 8.61 -12.36
CA GLU A 108 -7.29 8.33 -12.64
C GLU A 108 -6.63 7.51 -11.53
N LEU A 109 -6.93 7.81 -10.26
CA LEU A 109 -6.45 7.05 -9.10
C LEU A 109 -6.81 5.56 -9.20
N PHE A 110 -8.06 5.25 -9.55
CA PHE A 110 -8.53 3.86 -9.68
C PHE A 110 -8.19 3.21 -11.02
N SER A 111 -7.76 4.00 -12.00
CA SER A 111 -7.31 3.51 -13.31
C SER A 111 -5.79 3.24 -13.35
N GLY A 112 -5.07 3.55 -12.26
CA GLY A 112 -3.61 3.43 -12.19
C GLY A 112 -2.87 4.44 -13.06
N LEU A 113 -3.51 5.56 -13.40
CA LEU A 113 -2.94 6.59 -14.28
C LEU A 113 -2.17 7.67 -13.50
N ASN A 114 -2.42 7.81 -12.20
CA ASN A 114 -1.72 8.77 -11.36
C ASN A 114 -0.26 8.35 -11.09
N VAL A 115 0.67 9.30 -11.07
CA VAL A 115 2.06 9.03 -10.71
C VAL A 115 2.38 9.67 -9.36
N GLY A 116 2.40 8.85 -8.31
CA GLY A 116 2.57 9.33 -6.94
C GLY A 116 1.25 9.67 -6.25
N LYS A 117 1.28 10.51 -5.22
CA LYS A 117 0.09 10.85 -4.44
C LYS A 117 -0.77 11.85 -5.22
N GLN A 118 -2.00 11.46 -5.55
CA GLN A 118 -2.98 12.40 -6.11
C GLN A 118 -3.34 13.48 -5.07
N VAL A 119 -3.14 14.75 -5.44
CA VAL A 119 -3.46 15.94 -4.66
C VAL A 119 -4.31 16.88 -5.51
N LEU A 120 -5.31 17.53 -4.89
CA LEU A 120 -6.14 18.52 -5.53
C LEU A 120 -5.84 19.90 -4.91
N VAL A 121 -5.45 20.86 -5.75
CA VAL A 121 -5.23 22.25 -5.33
C VAL A 121 -6.47 23.07 -5.71
N PHE A 122 -7.25 23.48 -4.71
CA PHE A 122 -8.50 24.21 -4.93
C PHE A 122 -8.29 25.66 -5.38
N MET A 123 -7.26 26.33 -4.88
CA MET A 123 -6.86 27.68 -5.25
C MET A 123 -5.33 27.75 -5.29
N LYS A 124 -4.77 28.28 -6.38
CA LYS A 124 -3.36 28.71 -6.41
C LYS A 124 -3.29 30.15 -5.90
N ASN A 125 -2.38 30.40 -4.96
CA ASN A 125 -1.96 31.75 -4.62
C ASN A 125 -1.05 32.32 -5.73
#